data_AF-A0A229FWL9-F1
#
_entry.id   AF-A0A229FWL9-F1
#
_cell.length_a   1.000
_cell.length_b   1.000
_cell.length_c   1.000
_cell.angle_alpha   90.00
_cell.angle_beta   90.00
_cell.angle_gamma   90.00
#
_symmetry.space_group_name_H-M   'P 1'
#
loop_
_entity.id
_entity.type
_entity.pdbx_description
1 polymer ?
#
loop_
_entity_poly.entity_id
_entity_poly.type
_entity_poly.pdbx_seq_one_letter_code
_entity_poly.pdbx_strand_id
1 'polypeptide(L)'
;MFGAMPDFNQSLEMFKTMWGNSPTPGNMSGFGAGIGGGAGMPTLDIEELDKRIQDLKSVENWLQLNMNVLRSTIQGLEVQRATLEALKSFSAAMTPEALAEATKAAQKAASQATQAASDMATEMASGNFTGKKTAKPRQSKPRATSTRRAKGD
;
A
#
# COMPACT_ATOMS: atom_id res chain seq x y z
N MET A 1 -11.24 12.64 1.90
CA MET A 1 -10.23 13.54 2.47
C MET A 1 -8.85 12.89 2.29
N PHE A 2 -8.32 12.90 1.07
CA PHE A 2 -6.89 12.62 0.85
C PHE A 2 -6.20 13.96 1.10
N GLY A 3 -5.60 14.11 2.29
CA GLY A 3 -4.84 15.32 2.61
C GLY A 3 -3.77 15.52 1.55
N ALA A 4 -3.63 16.76 1.09
CA ALA A 4 -2.56 17.16 0.19
C ALA A 4 -1.23 16.70 0.79
N MET A 5 -0.67 15.61 0.26
CA MET A 5 0.70 15.24 0.55
C MET A 5 1.57 16.45 0.16
N PRO A 6 2.62 16.76 0.92
CA PRO A 6 3.56 17.80 0.53
C PRO A 6 4.02 17.55 -0.90
N ASP A 7 3.57 18.41 -1.82
CA ASP A 7 3.86 18.26 -3.24
C ASP A 7 5.35 18.54 -3.45
N PHE A 8 5.96 17.92 -4.46
CA PHE A 8 7.37 18.11 -4.79
C PHE A 8 7.70 19.59 -4.99
N ASN A 9 6.76 20.36 -5.54
CA ASN A 9 6.91 21.79 -5.71
C ASN A 9 7.03 22.56 -4.38
N GLN A 10 6.34 22.13 -3.31
CA GLN A 10 6.50 22.72 -1.97
C GLN A 10 7.87 22.41 -1.37
N SER A 11 8.43 21.22 -1.64
CA SER A 11 9.78 20.87 -1.20
C SER A 11 10.86 21.73 -1.87
N LEU A 12 10.67 22.07 -3.14
CA LEU A 12 11.55 22.99 -3.88
C LEU A 12 11.44 24.43 -3.40
N GLU A 13 10.26 24.87 -2.97
CA GLU A 13 10.11 26.19 -2.35
C GLU A 13 10.72 26.23 -0.95
N MET A 14 10.52 25.20 -0.14
CA MET A 14 11.19 25.09 1.16
C MET A 14 12.72 25.06 1.02
N PHE A 15 13.24 24.41 -0.02
CA PHE A 15 14.67 24.48 -0.39
C PHE A 15 15.10 25.90 -0.72
N LYS A 16 14.39 26.59 -1.62
CA LYS A 16 14.70 27.99 -1.97
C LYS A 16 14.64 28.91 -0.77
N THR A 17 13.71 28.69 0.16
CA THR A 17 13.64 29.45 1.41
C THR A 17 14.84 29.11 2.31
N MET A 18 15.16 27.84 2.51
CA MET A 18 16.26 27.45 3.38
C MET A 18 17.64 27.89 2.85
N TRP A 19 17.81 27.92 1.53
CA TRP A 19 19.08 28.22 0.86
C TRP A 19 19.19 29.68 0.40
N GLY A 20 18.07 30.30 0.03
CA GLY A 20 17.97 31.70 -0.39
C GLY A 20 17.67 32.67 0.75
N ASN A 21 17.23 32.20 1.91
CA ASN A 21 16.86 33.04 3.06
C ASN A 21 17.73 32.79 4.30
N SER A 22 19.00 32.39 4.13
CA SER A 22 19.97 32.49 5.23
C SER A 22 20.14 33.98 5.58
N PRO A 23 19.81 34.43 6.81
CA PRO A 23 20.00 35.82 7.18
C PRO A 23 21.48 36.02 7.51
N THR A 24 22.23 36.64 6.61
CA THR A 24 23.47 37.33 7.01
C THR A 24 23.45 38.77 6.52
N PRO A 25 23.54 39.76 7.43
CA PRO A 25 23.74 41.14 7.04
C PRO A 25 25.18 41.30 6.51
N GLY A 26 25.31 41.42 5.19
CA GLY A 26 26.37 42.22 4.59
C GLY A 26 27.66 41.56 4.06
N ASN A 27 27.79 40.23 3.90
CA ASN A 27 29.00 39.68 3.28
C ASN A 27 28.77 38.52 2.30
N MET A 28 29.41 38.66 1.15
CA MET A 28 29.36 37.84 -0.06
C MET A 28 30.04 36.48 0.16
N SER A 29 29.31 35.43 0.57
CA SER A 29 29.88 34.06 0.62
C SER A 29 28.89 32.89 0.66
N GLY A 30 27.58 33.13 0.46
CA GLY A 30 26.54 32.08 0.54
C GLY A 30 26.88 30.85 -0.29
N PHE A 31 27.14 29.72 0.40
CA PHE A 31 27.34 28.32 -0.03
C PHE A 31 28.33 28.02 -1.18
N GLY A 32 28.56 28.93 -2.13
CA GLY A 32 29.50 28.78 -3.23
C GLY A 32 30.96 29.02 -2.85
N ALA A 33 31.23 29.67 -1.72
CA ALA A 33 32.60 29.95 -1.27
C ALA A 33 33.31 28.73 -0.67
N GLY A 34 32.57 27.71 -0.20
CA GLY A 34 33.14 26.50 0.42
C GLY A 34 33.40 25.33 -0.53
N ILE A 35 32.81 25.32 -1.73
CA ILE A 35 32.92 24.21 -2.70
C ILE A 35 33.74 24.57 -3.95
N GLY A 36 34.00 25.85 -4.24
CA GLY A 36 34.59 26.23 -5.54
C GLY A 36 35.70 27.28 -5.54
N GLY A 37 36.19 27.73 -4.38
CA GLY A 37 37.11 28.88 -4.32
C GLY A 37 38.26 28.68 -3.34
N GLY A 38 39.21 27.81 -3.67
CA GLY A 38 40.46 27.72 -2.93
C GLY A 38 41.03 26.32 -2.88
N ALA A 39 41.88 25.99 -3.86
CA ALA A 39 42.94 25.00 -3.65
C ALA A 39 43.95 25.62 -2.67
N GLY A 40 43.61 25.61 -1.39
CA GLY A 40 44.46 26.02 -0.28
C GLY A 40 44.27 25.00 0.83
N MET A 41 45.38 24.47 1.33
CA MET A 41 45.48 23.44 2.36
C MET A 41 44.35 23.51 3.41
N PRO A 42 43.81 22.36 3.87
CA PRO A 42 42.85 22.34 4.97
C PRO A 42 43.54 22.92 6.21
N THR A 43 43.23 24.16 6.53
CA THR A 43 43.53 24.69 7.86
C THR A 43 42.72 23.85 8.83
N LEU A 44 43.41 23.14 9.72
CA LEU A 44 42.86 22.25 10.75
C LEU A 44 42.15 23.08 11.85
N ASP A 45 41.30 24.02 11.44
CA ASP A 45 40.48 24.80 12.35
C ASP A 45 39.20 24.02 12.62
N ILE A 46 39.03 23.62 13.88
CA ILE A 46 37.89 22.84 14.35
C ILE A 46 36.58 23.62 14.09
N GLU A 47 36.60 24.95 14.18
CA GLU A 47 35.40 25.76 13.92
C GLU A 47 34.97 25.73 12.45
N GLU A 48 35.93 25.67 11.52
CA GLU A 48 35.61 25.53 10.09
C GLU A 48 35.07 24.12 9.79
N LEU A 49 35.65 23.09 10.40
CA LEU A 49 35.13 21.73 10.32
C LEU A 49 33.71 21.64 10.86
N ASP A 50 33.39 22.28 11.98
CA ASP A 50 32.05 22.30 12.55
C ASP A 50 31.04 22.99 11.62
N LYS A 51 31.42 24.09 10.96
CA LYS A 51 30.59 24.75 9.94
C LYS A 51 30.34 23.84 8.74
N ARG A 52 31.40 23.21 8.19
CA ARG A 52 31.26 22.25 7.08
C ARG A 52 30.38 21.06 7.47
N ILE A 53 30.48 20.57 8.70
CA ILE A 53 29.63 19.48 9.22
C ILE A 53 28.17 19.94 9.30
N GLN A 54 27.89 21.15 9.79
CA GLN A 54 26.53 21.69 9.84
C GLN A 54 25.92 21.88 8.45
N ASP A 55 26.70 22.39 7.49
CA ASP A 55 26.28 22.56 6.11
C ASP A 55 25.97 21.20 5.45
N LEU A 56 26.87 20.21 5.62
CA LEU A 56 26.66 18.87 5.06
C LEU A 56 25.48 18.14 5.71
N LYS A 57 25.22 18.32 7.00
CA LYS A 57 24.01 17.80 7.66
C LYS A 57 22.73 18.45 7.13
N SER A 58 22.79 19.72 6.80
CA SER A 58 21.67 20.44 6.18
C SER A 58 21.38 19.89 4.78
N VAL A 59 22.43 19.60 4.00
CA VAL A 59 22.32 18.93 2.70
C VAL A 59 21.77 17.51 2.85
N GLU A 60 22.28 16.75 3.82
CA GLU A 60 21.80 15.40 4.11
C GLU A 60 20.30 15.39 4.43
N ASN A 61 19.85 16.26 5.32
CA ASN A 61 18.44 16.37 5.69
C ASN A 61 17.56 16.74 4.49
N TRP A 62 18.06 17.61 3.59
CA TRP A 62 17.33 17.96 2.37
C TRP A 62 17.23 16.78 1.39
N LEU A 63 18.31 16.00 1.22
CA LEU A 63 18.28 14.80 0.40
C LEU A 63 17.33 13.75 0.96
N GLN A 64 17.30 13.56 2.27
CA GLN A 64 16.33 12.69 2.92
C GLN A 64 14.88 13.14 2.65
N LEU A 65 14.62 14.44 2.70
CA LEU A 65 13.31 15.00 2.35
C LEU A 65 12.95 14.73 0.88
N ASN A 66 13.88 14.89 -0.06
CA ASN A 66 13.66 14.56 -1.47
C ASN A 66 13.31 13.08 -1.66
N MET A 67 14.03 12.18 -0.97
CA MET A 67 13.75 10.75 -1.04
C MET A 67 12.34 10.42 -0.52
N ASN A 68 11.89 11.08 0.54
CA ASN A 68 10.55 10.88 1.08
C ASN A 68 9.47 11.36 0.10
N VAL A 69 9.66 12.54 -0.50
CA VAL A 69 8.73 13.07 -1.51
C VAL A 69 8.68 12.17 -2.73
N LEU A 70 9.82 11.73 -3.27
CA LEU A 70 9.88 10.83 -4.42
C LEU A 70 9.12 9.52 -4.15
N ARG A 71 9.32 8.91 -2.97
CA ARG A 71 8.58 7.71 -2.56
C ARG A 71 7.07 7.97 -2.51
N SER A 72 6.65 9.10 -1.96
CA SER A 72 5.23 9.49 -1.89
C SER A 72 4.62 9.70 -3.28
N THR A 73 5.35 10.34 -4.21
CA THR A 73 4.90 10.52 -5.59
C THR A 73 4.75 9.19 -6.31
N ILE A 74 5.70 8.26 -6.14
CA ILE A 74 5.62 6.92 -6.71
C ILE A 74 4.36 6.22 -6.21
N GLN A 75 4.11 6.22 -4.90
CA GLN A 75 2.89 5.62 -4.33
C GLN A 75 1.62 6.27 -4.87
N GLY A 76 1.62 7.61 -5.03
CA GLY A 76 0.50 8.32 -5.66
C GLY A 76 0.24 7.88 -7.09
N LEU A 77 1.30 7.67 -7.89
CA LEU A 77 1.19 7.18 -9.26
C LEU A 77 0.76 5.70 -9.32
N GLU A 78 1.21 4.87 -8.39
CA GLU A 78 0.79 3.47 -8.28
C GLU A 78 -0.71 3.36 -7.98
N VAL A 79 -1.23 4.22 -7.09
CA VAL A 79 -2.67 4.29 -6.80
C VAL A 79 -3.46 4.80 -8.02
N GLN A 80 -2.95 5.80 -8.74
CA GLN A 80 -3.56 6.28 -9.98
C GLN A 80 -3.61 5.18 -11.04
N ARG A 81 -2.51 4.43 -11.21
CA ARG A 81 -2.45 3.27 -12.11
C ARG A 81 -3.48 2.21 -11.72
N ALA A 82 -3.53 1.82 -10.45
CA ALA A 82 -4.49 0.83 -9.96
C ALA A 82 -5.95 1.28 -10.20
N THR A 83 -6.23 2.57 -10.04
CA THR A 83 -7.56 3.15 -10.31
C THR A 83 -7.91 3.06 -11.80
N LEU A 84 -6.97 3.39 -12.70
CA LEU A 84 -7.18 3.26 -14.15
C LEU A 84 -7.35 1.79 -14.57
N GLU A 85 -6.62 0.86 -13.97
CA GLU A 85 -6.79 -0.58 -14.21
C GLU A 85 -8.17 -1.06 -13.75
N ALA A 86 -8.66 -0.58 -12.60
CA ALA A 86 -10.01 -0.87 -12.12
C ALA A 86 -11.09 -0.27 -13.05
N LEU A 87 -10.89 0.95 -13.56
CA LEU A 87 -11.81 1.54 -14.54
C LEU A 87 -11.81 0.76 -15.86
N LYS A 88 -10.65 0.29 -16.30
CA LYS A 88 -10.53 -0.54 -17.51
C LYS A 88 -11.20 -1.90 -17.33
N SER A 89 -11.03 -2.56 -16.19
CA SER A 89 -11.67 -3.85 -15.91
C SER A 89 -13.18 -3.71 -15.81
N PHE A 90 -13.66 -2.65 -15.15
CA PHE A 90 -15.08 -2.33 -15.10
C PHE A 90 -15.66 -2.03 -16.49
N SER A 91 -14.97 -1.22 -17.30
CA SER A 91 -15.36 -0.95 -18.68
C SER A 91 -15.41 -2.23 -19.53
N ALA A 92 -14.46 -3.15 -19.35
CA ALA A 92 -14.46 -4.44 -20.03
C ALA A 92 -15.61 -5.36 -19.59
N ALA A 93 -16.04 -5.28 -18.33
CA ALA A 93 -17.19 -6.02 -17.83
C ALA A 93 -18.54 -5.47 -18.33
N MET A 94 -18.57 -4.23 -18.83
CA MET A 94 -19.76 -3.58 -19.38
C MET A 94 -19.94 -3.77 -20.89
N THR A 95 -19.10 -4.56 -21.56
CA THR A 95 -19.29 -4.82 -23.00
C THR A 95 -20.54 -5.68 -23.24
N PRO A 96 -21.20 -5.54 -24.41
CA PRO A 96 -22.36 -6.35 -24.75
C PRO A 96 -22.06 -7.85 -24.69
N GLU A 97 -20.85 -8.26 -25.08
CA GLU A 97 -20.40 -9.64 -25.01
C GLU A 97 -20.23 -10.13 -23.57
N ALA A 98 -19.60 -9.33 -22.69
CA ALA A 98 -19.44 -9.69 -21.27
C ALA A 98 -20.79 -9.71 -20.55
N LEU A 99 -21.69 -8.79 -20.87
CA LEU A 99 -23.05 -8.76 -20.32
C LEU A 99 -23.87 -9.95 -20.83
N ALA A 100 -23.74 -10.32 -22.11
CA ALA A 100 -24.38 -11.49 -22.67
C ALA A 100 -23.84 -12.79 -22.04
N GLU A 101 -22.53 -12.90 -21.85
CA GLU A 101 -21.87 -14.01 -21.14
C GLU A 101 -22.37 -14.11 -19.69
N ALA A 102 -22.43 -12.99 -18.97
CA ALA A 102 -22.93 -12.92 -17.60
C ALA A 102 -24.41 -13.31 -17.50
N THR A 103 -25.23 -12.84 -18.45
CA THR A 103 -26.66 -13.18 -18.52
C THR A 103 -26.84 -14.66 -18.81
N LYS A 104 -26.06 -15.22 -19.73
CA LYS A 104 -26.06 -16.65 -20.07
C LYS A 104 -25.59 -17.52 -18.90
N ALA A 105 -24.57 -17.08 -18.16
CA ALA A 105 -24.09 -17.75 -16.95
C ALA A 105 -25.15 -17.72 -15.84
N ALA A 106 -25.80 -16.58 -15.61
CA ALA A 106 -26.89 -16.43 -14.64
C ALA A 106 -28.09 -17.33 -15.01
N GLN A 107 -28.46 -17.37 -16.29
CA GLN A 107 -29.55 -18.22 -16.77
C GLN A 107 -29.20 -19.70 -16.61
N LYS A 108 -27.95 -20.10 -16.90
CA LYS A 108 -27.46 -21.47 -16.68
C LYS A 108 -27.47 -21.85 -15.19
N ALA A 109 -27.12 -20.93 -14.30
CA ALA A 109 -27.15 -21.16 -12.85
C ALA A 109 -28.59 -21.30 -12.33
N ALA A 110 -29.52 -20.46 -12.80
CA ALA A 110 -30.94 -20.55 -12.45
C ALA A 110 -31.58 -21.87 -12.92
N SER A 111 -31.25 -22.31 -14.14
CA SER A 111 -31.69 -23.61 -14.65
C SER A 111 -31.17 -24.77 -13.79
N GLN A 112 -29.88 -24.76 -13.42
CA GLN A 112 -29.30 -25.80 -12.56
C GLN A 112 -29.93 -25.83 -11.16
N ALA A 113 -30.20 -24.65 -10.57
CA ALA A 113 -30.87 -24.56 -9.28
C ALA A 113 -32.32 -25.10 -9.32
N THR A 114 -33.03 -24.81 -10.41
CA THR A 114 -34.40 -25.30 -10.63
C THR A 114 -34.41 -26.82 -10.82
N GLN A 115 -33.43 -27.35 -11.55
CA GLN A 115 -33.29 -28.80 -11.77
C GLN A 115 -32.95 -29.53 -10.47
N ALA A 116 -32.01 -29.01 -9.67
CA ALA A 116 -31.69 -29.56 -8.35
C ALA A 116 -32.90 -29.50 -7.38
N ALA A 117 -33.71 -28.45 -7.44
CA ALA A 117 -34.93 -28.35 -6.65
C ALA A 117 -36.01 -29.34 -7.11
N SER A 118 -36.14 -29.55 -8.42
CA SER A 118 -37.06 -30.54 -8.99
C SER A 118 -36.63 -31.98 -8.67
N ASP A 119 -35.33 -32.25 -8.68
CA ASP A 119 -34.76 -33.56 -8.30
C ASP A 119 -35.03 -33.84 -6.81
N MET A 120 -34.79 -32.87 -5.92
CA MET A 120 -35.14 -32.99 -4.49
C MET A 120 -36.65 -33.13 -4.27
N ALA A 121 -37.49 -32.40 -5.01
CA ALA A 121 -38.94 -32.52 -4.91
C ALA A 121 -39.44 -33.89 -5.38
N THR A 122 -38.83 -34.44 -6.44
CA THR A 122 -39.12 -35.79 -6.94
C THR A 122 -38.67 -36.86 -5.95
N GLU A 123 -37.52 -36.66 -5.30
CA GLU A 123 -37.02 -37.52 -4.23
C GLU A 123 -37.96 -37.53 -3.01
N MET A 124 -38.48 -36.36 -2.63
CA MET A 124 -39.45 -36.20 -1.53
C MET A 124 -40.86 -36.72 -1.88
N ALA A 125 -41.30 -36.58 -3.14
CA ALA A 125 -42.62 -36.99 -3.62
C ALA A 125 -42.70 -38.49 -3.97
N SER A 126 -41.60 -39.10 -4.41
CA SER A 126 -41.53 -40.54 -4.70
C SER A 126 -41.70 -41.41 -3.44
N GLY A 127 -41.71 -40.81 -2.25
CA GLY A 127 -41.95 -41.52 -0.99
C GLY A 127 -40.94 -42.62 -0.72
N ASN A 128 -39.83 -42.67 -1.47
CA ASN A 128 -38.81 -43.66 -1.31
C ASN A 128 -37.82 -43.18 -0.24
N PHE A 129 -38.35 -42.98 0.97
CA PHE A 129 -37.59 -43.05 2.21
C PHE A 129 -37.21 -44.53 2.41
N THR A 130 -36.48 -45.13 1.46
CA THR A 130 -35.72 -46.33 1.75
C THR A 130 -34.66 -45.87 2.72
N GLY A 131 -34.97 -46.08 4.01
CA GLY A 131 -34.04 -45.99 5.09
C GLY A 131 -32.83 -46.87 4.78
N LYS A 132 -31.84 -46.30 4.10
CA LYS A 132 -30.47 -46.65 4.42
C LYS A 132 -30.21 -46.03 5.79
N LYS A 133 -30.53 -46.85 6.81
CA LYS A 133 -29.82 -46.85 8.08
C LYS A 133 -28.35 -46.49 7.80
N THR A 134 -27.97 -45.30 8.19
CA THR A 134 -26.71 -45.12 8.93
C THR A 134 -27.10 -44.61 10.32
N ALA A 135 -27.75 -45.52 11.05
CA ALA A 135 -27.77 -45.44 12.49
C ALA A 135 -26.32 -45.55 13.01
N LYS A 136 -25.76 -44.39 13.39
CA LYS A 136 -24.79 -44.14 14.49
C LYS A 136 -23.30 -44.53 14.21
N PRO A 137 -22.30 -43.79 14.77
CA PRO A 137 -22.41 -42.89 15.92
C PRO A 137 -21.93 -41.45 15.76
N ARG A 138 -22.76 -40.57 16.30
CA ARG A 138 -22.38 -39.41 17.12
C ARG A 138 -21.15 -39.77 17.96
N GLN A 139 -19.98 -39.28 17.60
CA GLN A 139 -18.79 -39.31 18.47
C GLN A 139 -19.03 -38.34 19.62
N SER A 140 -19.54 -38.89 20.73
CA SER A 140 -19.41 -38.28 22.04
C SER A 140 -17.99 -38.54 22.58
N LYS A 141 -17.13 -37.51 22.49
CA LYS A 141 -16.12 -37.08 23.50
C LYS A 141 -14.91 -38.00 23.78
N PRO A 142 -13.72 -37.42 24.10
CA PRO A 142 -13.55 -36.64 25.32
C PRO A 142 -12.98 -35.23 25.10
N ARG A 143 -13.58 -34.30 25.85
CA ARG A 143 -12.90 -33.15 26.42
C ARG A 143 -11.70 -33.66 27.21
N ALA A 144 -10.49 -33.50 26.69
CA ALA A 144 -9.29 -33.50 27.51
C ALA A 144 -9.06 -32.07 27.98
N THR A 145 -9.60 -31.76 29.16
CA THR A 145 -8.96 -30.76 30.02
C THR A 145 -7.65 -31.41 30.48
N SER A 146 -6.51 -30.82 30.10
CA SER A 146 -5.30 -30.89 30.91
C SER A 146 -4.67 -29.52 30.96
N THR A 147 -4.96 -28.85 32.07
CA THR A 147 -4.19 -27.76 32.64
C THR A 147 -2.80 -28.26 33.05
N ARG A 148 -1.85 -27.32 33.09
CA ARG A 148 -0.45 -27.37 33.58
C ARG A 148 0.55 -27.64 32.44
N ARG A 149 1.60 -26.84 32.27
CA ARG A 149 2.42 -26.21 33.31
C ARG A 149 3.28 -25.12 32.67
N ALA A 150 3.29 -23.93 33.29
CA ALA A 150 4.42 -23.03 33.22
C ALA A 150 5.68 -23.71 33.80
N LYS A 151 6.86 -23.52 33.18
CA LYS A 151 8.15 -23.17 33.81
C LYS A 151 9.36 -23.50 32.89
N GLY A 152 10.24 -22.49 32.73
CA GLY A 152 11.70 -22.60 32.46
C GLY A 152 12.06 -22.77 30.99
N ASP A 153 12.98 -22.02 30.39
CA ASP A 153 14.10 -21.20 30.92
C ASP A 153 14.26 -19.88 30.16
#